data_AF-A0A846K0Q6-F1
#
_entry.id   AF-A0A846K0Q6-F1
#
_cell.length_a   1.000
_cell.length_b   1.000
_cell.length_c   1.000
_cell.angle_alpha   90.00
_cell.angle_beta   90.00
_cell.angle_gamma   90.00
#
_symmetry.space_group_name_H-M   'P 1'
#
loop_
_entity.id
_entity.type
_entity.pdbx_description
1 polymer ?
#
loop_
_entity_poly.entity_id
_entity_poly.type
_entity_poly.pdbx_seq_one_letter_code
_entity_poly.pdbx_strand_id
1 'polypeptide(L)'
;MELTPLETLKINLNESQYPVFSYEELNNLLAVNDNNVLKASWRGCLMKANTDKKIKVGPIEIENADPDYWNNLAAIYQADYLQERAYLTPNKTTGYKTSMRRADGC
;
A
#
# COMPACT_ATOMS: atom_id res chain seq x y z
N MET A 1 -2.16 -6.49 22.77
CA MET A 1 -3.47 -6.18 22.15
C MET A 1 -3.19 -6.10 20.67
N GLU A 2 -3.71 -7.04 19.89
CA GLU A 2 -3.54 -7.06 18.43
C GLU A 2 -4.37 -5.90 17.86
N LEU A 3 -3.74 -5.03 17.06
CA LEU A 3 -4.43 -3.96 16.35
C LEU A 3 -5.27 -4.57 15.23
N THR A 4 -6.52 -4.12 15.11
CA THR A 4 -7.36 -4.52 13.98
C THR A 4 -6.78 -3.97 12.66
N PRO A 5 -7.01 -4.62 11.51
CA PRO A 5 -6.54 -4.13 10.22
C PRO A 5 -6.92 -2.67 9.93
N LEU A 6 -8.10 -2.26 10.40
CA LEU A 6 -8.60 -0.89 10.27
C LEU A 6 -7.84 0.09 11.16
N GLU A 7 -7.54 -0.28 12.40
CA GLU A 7 -6.71 0.54 13.31
C GLU A 7 -5.30 0.69 12.75
N THR A 8 -4.72 -0.37 12.21
CA THR A 8 -3.41 -0.33 11.54
C THR A 8 -3.46 0.58 10.32
N LEU A 9 -4.50 0.50 9.49
CA LEU A 9 -4.67 1.39 8.34
C LEU A 9 -4.78 2.86 8.78
N LYS A 10 -5.53 3.13 9.85
CA LYS A 10 -5.67 4.49 10.42
C LYS A 10 -4.34 5.06 10.89
N ILE A 11 -3.49 4.22 11.51
CA ILE A 11 -2.15 4.58 11.94
C ILE A 11 -1.24 4.81 10.74
N ASN A 12 -1.22 3.90 9.77
CA ASN A 12 -0.38 3.99 8.57
C ASN A 12 -0.64 5.26 7.75
N LEU A 13 -1.89 5.73 7.74
CA LEU A 13 -2.30 6.96 7.07
C LEU A 13 -2.15 8.20 7.96
N ASN A 14 -1.72 8.08 9.22
CA ASN A 14 -1.64 9.18 10.19
C ASN A 14 -2.94 9.98 10.30
N GLU A 15 -4.11 9.33 10.30
CA GLU A 15 -5.42 10.03 10.38
C GLU A 15 -5.59 10.85 11.67
N SER A 16 -4.83 10.56 12.73
CA SER A 16 -4.83 11.38 13.94
C SER A 16 -4.20 12.77 13.74
N GLN A 17 -3.25 12.89 12.82
CA GLN A 17 -2.52 14.13 12.54
C GLN A 17 -3.05 14.84 11.29
N TYR A 18 -3.34 14.05 10.25
CA TYR A 18 -3.82 14.54 8.95
C TYR A 18 -5.14 13.84 8.62
N PRO A 19 -6.25 14.20 9.29
CA PRO A 19 -7.54 13.56 9.04
C PRO A 19 -8.03 13.88 7.63
N VAL A 20 -8.21 12.86 6.80
CA VAL A 20 -8.74 12.98 5.44
C VAL A 20 -9.90 12.03 5.23
N PHE A 21 -9.84 10.83 5.83
CA PHE A 21 -10.87 9.81 5.65
C PHE A 21 -11.69 9.63 6.91
N SER A 22 -13.00 9.53 6.74
CA SER A 22 -13.91 9.04 7.77
C SER A 22 -13.69 7.54 8.04
N TYR A 23 -14.21 7.07 9.18
CA TYR A 23 -14.15 5.65 9.54
C TYR A 23 -14.77 4.74 8.46
N GLU A 24 -15.90 5.15 7.87
CA GLU A 24 -16.57 4.38 6.81
C GLU A 24 -15.73 4.35 5.53
N GLU A 25 -15.09 5.46 5.17
CA GLU A 25 -14.20 5.52 4.01
C GLU A 25 -12.95 4.65 4.20
N LEU A 26 -12.36 4.62 5.41
CA LEU A 26 -11.26 3.72 5.73
C LEU A 26 -11.68 2.24 5.63
N ASN A 27 -12.87 1.92 6.13
CA ASN A 27 -13.41 0.57 6.06
C ASN A 27 -13.66 0.14 4.61
N ASN A 28 -14.23 1.04 3.80
CA ASN A 28 -14.41 0.81 2.36
C ASN A 28 -13.08 0.68 1.63
N LEU A 29 -12.09 1.53 1.94
CA LEU A 29 -10.75 1.48 1.36
C LEU A 29 -10.08 0.13 1.64
N LEU A 30 -10.25 -0.40 2.84
CA LEU A 30 -9.74 -1.72 3.21
C LEU A 30 -10.48 -2.84 2.43
N ALA A 31 -11.81 -2.76 2.36
CA ALA A 31 -12.64 -3.76 1.68
C ALA A 31 -12.34 -3.87 0.18
N VAL A 32 -12.20 -2.74 -0.53
CA VAL A 32 -11.90 -2.74 -1.98
C VAL A 32 -10.47 -3.18 -2.31
N ASN A 33 -9.59 -3.26 -1.30
CA ASN A 33 -8.21 -3.70 -1.42
C ASN A 33 -7.99 -5.09 -0.79
N ASP A 34 -9.00 -5.95 -0.85
CA ASP A 34 -8.92 -7.36 -0.43
C ASP A 34 -8.60 -7.55 1.06
N ASN A 35 -8.95 -6.57 1.90
CA ASN A 35 -8.53 -6.49 3.30
C ASN A 35 -7.01 -6.50 3.52
N ASN A 36 -6.22 -6.20 2.48
CA ASN A 36 -4.77 -6.10 2.59
C ASN A 36 -4.38 -4.69 3.04
N VAL A 37 -3.85 -4.59 4.27
CA VAL A 37 -3.49 -3.31 4.90
C VAL A 37 -2.41 -2.57 4.11
N LEU A 38 -1.40 -3.26 3.57
CA LEU A 38 -0.33 -2.63 2.80
C LEU A 38 -0.86 -2.00 1.51
N LYS A 39 -1.69 -2.76 0.77
CA LYS A 39 -2.33 -2.29 -0.47
C LYS A 39 -3.27 -1.10 -0.20
N ALA A 40 -4.07 -1.17 0.86
CA ALA A 40 -4.95 -0.09 1.27
C ALA A 40 -4.16 1.16 1.71
N SER A 41 -3.07 0.98 2.47
CA SER A 41 -2.19 2.06 2.93
C SER A 41 -1.52 2.77 1.75
N TRP A 42 -1.02 2.00 0.77
CA TRP A 42 -0.48 2.54 -0.47
C TRP A 42 -1.49 3.41 -1.21
N ARG A 43 -2.72 2.90 -1.42
CA ARG A 43 -3.79 3.64 -2.10
C ARG A 43 -4.22 4.88 -1.33
N GLY A 44 -4.37 4.79 -0.02
CA GLY A 44 -4.72 5.91 0.84
C GLY A 44 -3.67 7.02 0.82
N CYS A 45 -2.38 6.68 0.83
CA CYS A 45 -1.29 7.67 0.71
C CYS A 45 -1.36 8.42 -0.62
N LEU A 46 -1.59 7.73 -1.74
CA LEU A 46 -1.75 8.38 -3.05
C LEU A 46 -2.97 9.33 -3.09
N MET A 47 -4.06 8.96 -2.42
CA MET A 47 -5.23 9.84 -2.31
C MET A 47 -4.91 11.10 -1.49
N LYS A 48 -4.19 10.96 -0.38
CA LYS A 48 -3.74 12.11 0.43
C LYS A 48 -2.77 13.02 -0.30
N ALA A 49 -1.86 12.46 -1.10
CA ALA A 49 -0.94 13.24 -1.92
C ALA A 49 -1.67 14.13 -2.95
N ASN A 50 -2.82 13.67 -3.44
CA ASN A 50 -3.66 14.41 -4.38
C ASN A 50 -4.69 15.33 -3.70
N THR A 51 -4.78 15.31 -2.37
CA THR A 51 -5.68 16.21 -1.63
C THR A 51 -5.04 17.59 -1.52
N ASP A 52 -5.83 18.66 -1.70
CA ASP A 52 -5.36 20.04 -1.59
C ASP A 52 -4.53 20.26 -0.32
N LYS A 53 -3.47 21.07 -0.43
CA LYS A 53 -2.53 21.37 0.69
C LYS A 53 -3.21 21.94 1.94
N LYS A 54 -4.42 22.49 1.80
CA LYS A 54 -5.19 23.13 2.87
C LYS A 54 -6.56 22.50 2.97
N ILE A 55 -6.79 21.72 4.02
CA ILE A 55 -8.12 21.26 4.38
C ILE A 55 -8.68 22.24 5.41
N LYS A 56 -9.71 23.02 5.04
CA LYS A 56 -10.42 23.89 6.00
C LYS A 56 -11.38 23.05 6.83
N VAL A 57 -11.04 22.79 8.08
CA VAL A 57 -11.95 22.16 9.05
C VAL A 57 -12.45 23.22 10.02
N GLY A 58 -13.51 23.94 9.61
CA GLY A 58 -14.06 25.06 10.40
C GLY A 58 -13.13 26.28 10.43
N PRO A 59 -12.95 26.96 11.58
CA PRO A 59 -12.05 28.12 11.70
C PRO A 59 -10.57 27.75 11.86
N ILE A 60 -10.23 26.45 11.88
CA ILE A 60 -8.86 25.95 12.08
C ILE A 60 -8.34 25.41 10.75
N GLU A 61 -7.22 25.96 10.27
CA GLU A 61 -6.50 25.43 9.10
C GLU A 61 -5.51 24.37 9.60
N ILE A 62 -5.68 23.12 9.16
CA ILE A 62 -4.68 22.08 9.36
C ILE A 62 -3.88 22.01 8.06
N GLU A 63 -2.57 22.26 8.15
CA GLU A 63 -1.67 22.09 7.01
C GLU A 63 -1.56 20.59 6.72
N ASN A 64 -1.96 20.17 5.52
CA ASN A 64 -1.71 18.81 5.07
C ASN A 64 -0.20 18.63 4.87
N ALA A 65 0.33 17.44 5.16
CA ALA A 65 1.73 17.15 4.83
C ALA A 65 1.97 17.29 3.32
N ASP A 66 3.20 17.67 2.95
CA ASP A 66 3.55 17.85 1.54
C ASP A 66 3.26 16.58 0.72
N PRO A 67 2.81 16.73 -0.54
CA PRO A 67 2.53 15.59 -1.42
C PRO A 67 3.70 14.59 -1.53
N ASP A 68 4.94 15.08 -1.46
CA ASP A 68 6.14 14.23 -1.48
C ASP A 68 6.24 13.30 -0.27
N TYR A 69 5.81 13.73 0.91
CA TYR A 69 5.78 12.87 2.10
C TYR A 69 4.87 11.66 1.84
N TRP A 70 3.66 11.92 1.34
CA TRP A 70 2.68 10.88 1.03
C TRP A 70 3.11 9.98 -0.13
N ASN A 71 3.76 10.54 -1.16
CA ASN A 71 4.29 9.78 -2.29
C ASN A 71 5.43 8.85 -1.88
N ASN A 72 6.34 9.32 -1.02
CA ASN A 72 7.43 8.48 -0.49
C ASN A 72 6.88 7.34 0.38
N LEU A 73 5.90 7.64 1.24
CA LEU A 73 5.26 6.64 2.09
C LEU A 73 4.48 5.61 1.24
N ALA A 74 3.79 6.07 0.20
CA ALA A 74 3.11 5.23 -0.78
C ALA A 74 4.09 4.24 -1.45
N ALA A 75 5.28 4.71 -1.84
CA ALA A 75 6.31 3.87 -2.48
C ALA A 75 6.82 2.77 -1.54
N ILE A 76 6.98 3.07 -0.25
CA ILE A 76 7.38 2.08 0.77
C ILE A 76 6.32 0.98 0.89
N TYR A 77 5.05 1.35 1.11
CA TYR A 77 3.97 0.37 1.24
C TYR A 77 3.75 -0.44 -0.05
N GLN A 78 3.96 0.17 -1.22
CA GLN A 78 3.92 -0.55 -2.49
C GLN A 78 5.01 -1.61 -2.57
N ALA A 79 6.26 -1.28 -2.19
CA ALA A 79 7.37 -2.21 -2.20
C ALA A 79 7.11 -3.41 -1.27
N ASP A 80 6.65 -3.15 -0.05
CA ASP A 80 6.32 -4.19 0.93
C ASP A 80 5.18 -5.09 0.42
N TYR A 81 4.12 -4.50 -0.15
CA TYR A 81 3.02 -5.27 -0.75
C TYR A 81 3.50 -6.17 -1.91
N LEU A 82 4.37 -5.65 -2.79
CA LEU A 82 4.91 -6.43 -3.89
C LEU A 82 5.80 -7.58 -3.40
N GLN A 83 6.58 -7.35 -2.35
CA GLN A 83 7.42 -8.37 -1.71
C GLN A 83 6.57 -9.47 -1.06
N GLU A 84 5.54 -9.11 -0.30
CA GLU A 84 4.59 -10.05 0.30
C GLU A 84 3.91 -10.89 -0.80
N ARG A 85 3.46 -10.23 -1.87
CA ARG A 85 2.82 -10.92 -2.99
C ARG A 85 3.78 -11.86 -3.71
N ALA A 86 5.04 -11.46 -3.91
CA ALA A 86 6.05 -12.32 -4.54
C ALA A 86 6.38 -13.57 -3.71
N TYR A 87 6.33 -13.46 -2.38
CA TYR A 87 6.46 -14.62 -1.49
C TYR A 87 5.27 -15.57 -1.60
N LEU A 88 4.04 -15.04 -1.72
CA LEU A 88 2.81 -15.83 -1.83
C LEU A 88 2.66 -16.51 -3.19
N THR A 89 3.12 -15.88 -4.27
CA THR A 89 3.18 -16.46 -5.62
C THR A 89 4.63 -16.64 -6.05
N PRO A 90 5.35 -17.64 -5.49
CA PRO A 90 6.67 -17.95 -6.00
C PRO A 90 6.48 -18.37 -7.45
N ASN A 91 7.12 -17.64 -8.37
CA ASN A 91 7.11 -17.95 -9.79
C ASN A 91 7.81 -19.31 -9.98
N LYS A 92 7.08 -20.40 -9.78
CA LYS A 92 7.56 -21.76 -10.02
C LYS A 92 7.72 -21.87 -11.53
N THR A 93 8.93 -21.62 -12.01
CA THR A 93 9.34 -22.01 -13.35
C THR A 93 9.33 -23.54 -13.39
N THR A 94 8.18 -24.16 -13.65
CA THR A 94 8.06 -25.61 -13.91
C THR A 94 8.57 -25.90 -15.32
N GLY A 95 9.83 -25.58 -15.58
CA GLY A 95 10.51 -25.94 -16.81
C GLY A 95 11.37 -27.16 -16.54
N TYR A 96 10.98 -28.33 -17.05
CA TYR A 96 11.94 -29.43 -17.18
C TYR A 96 13.10 -28.93 -18.06
N LYS A 97 14.32 -28.90 -17.54
CA LYS A 97 15.51 -28.67 -18.37
C LYS A 97 15.75 -29.89 -19.24
N THR A 98 15.07 -29.98 -20.38
CA THR A 98 15.35 -30.97 -21.42
C THR A 98 16.51 -30.51 -22.29
N SER A 99 17.67 -30.25 -21.69
CA SER A 99 18.90 -30.06 -22.47
C SER A 99 19.54 -31.43 -22.73
N MET A 100 19.08 -32.15 -23.76
CA MET A 100 19.85 -33.26 -24.32
C MET A 100 21.04 -32.67 -25.08
N ARG A 101 22.26 -32.87 -24.57
CA ARG A 101 23.47 -32.71 -25.39
C ARG A 101 23.45 -33.83 -26.44
N ARG A 102 23.72 -33.49 -27.70
CA ARG A 102 23.95 -34.51 -28.74
C ARG A 102 25.18 -35.34 -28.35
N ALA A 103 25.13 -36.65 -28.58
CA ALA A 103 26.20 -37.60 -28.22
C ALA A 103 27.38 -37.55 -29.23
N ASP A 104 27.13 -36.91 -30.36
CA ASP A 104 27.98 -36.75 -31.53
C ASP A 104 28.77 -35.44 -31.40
N GLY A 105 29.74 -35.45 -30.49
CA GLY A 105 30.86 -34.52 -30.50
C GLY A 105 32.05 -35.14 -31.23
N CYS A 106 32.15 -34.88 -32.54
CA CYS A 106 33.37 -34.97 -33.34
C CYS A 106 33.40 -33.87 -34.40
#